data_AF-K1S5Y0-F1
#
_entry.id   AF-K1S5Y0-F1
#
_cell.length_a   1.000
_cell.length_b   1.000
_cell.length_c   1.000
_cell.angle_alpha   90.00
_cell.angle_beta   90.00
_cell.angle_gamma   90.00
#
_symmetry.space_group_name_H-M   'P 1'
#
loop_
_entity.id
_entity.type
_entity.pdbx_description
1 polymer ?
#
loop_
_entity_poly.entity_id
_entity_poly.type
_entity_poly.pdbx_seq_one_letter_code
_entity_poly.pdbx_strand_id
1 'polypeptide(L)'
;RNPSIGWGGVFNFVNNIVYNWVHRTADGGEFSTMSNFINNYYKPGPLTPKGAISYRIVKSESRSNKLFPWAQYGRIYAEGNIVEGNEAVTKDNWNGGIQIADKDLPNGIPADVKALMRSNEPFAMPHMTIIPKDQTFDKVLENVGATIPSRDIVDQRIVEEVRTGQAYYVKKLPKKNPYGDFWGLADKSKAEDGSFKYRRLDKESYKLGIITDICQVGGFPKYKKVKPYVDTDGDGMPDEWEIANGLNPN
;
A
#
# COMPACT_ATOMS: atom_id res chain seq x y z
N ARG A 1 -0.40 -1.15 6.15
CA ARG A 1 0.97 -0.69 6.44
C ARG A 1 1.78 -1.15 5.26
N ASN A 2 2.18 -0.22 4.40
CA ASN A 2 2.65 -0.50 3.05
C ASN A 2 4.05 0.12 2.89
N PRO A 3 5.12 -0.51 3.43
CA PRO A 3 5.14 -1.66 4.33
C PRO A 3 5.19 -1.26 5.83
N SER A 4 5.25 -2.26 6.72
CA SER A 4 5.67 -2.10 8.12
C SER A 4 7.16 -2.44 8.23
N ILE A 5 7.99 -1.49 8.64
CA ILE A 5 9.46 -1.59 8.64
C ILE A 5 9.99 -1.87 10.06
N GLY A 6 10.87 -2.84 10.24
CA GLY A 6 11.52 -3.14 11.51
C GLY A 6 12.55 -4.27 11.40
N TRP A 7 13.18 -4.65 12.52
CA TRP A 7 14.17 -5.74 12.61
C TRP A 7 15.50 -5.46 11.89
N GLY A 8 15.85 -4.18 11.69
CA GLY A 8 17.08 -3.78 11.00
C GLY A 8 17.12 -4.16 9.51
N GLY A 9 18.18 -3.73 8.82
CA GLY A 9 18.40 -4.02 7.40
C GLY A 9 17.95 -2.93 6.43
N VAL A 10 18.11 -3.20 5.13
CA VAL A 10 17.76 -2.27 4.04
C VAL A 10 16.42 -2.68 3.42
N PHE A 11 15.46 -1.75 3.38
CA PHE A 11 14.15 -1.94 2.77
C PHE A 11 14.03 -1.12 1.49
N ASN A 12 13.65 -1.75 0.39
CA ASN A 12 13.47 -1.08 -0.90
C ASN A 12 11.99 -1.02 -1.25
N PHE A 13 11.46 0.19 -1.37
CA PHE A 13 10.09 0.46 -1.79
C PHE A 13 10.15 1.36 -3.02
N VAL A 14 10.07 0.75 -4.20
CA VAL A 14 10.37 1.38 -5.49
C VAL A 14 9.20 1.18 -6.46
N ASN A 15 8.77 2.25 -7.14
CA ASN A 15 7.70 2.24 -8.16
C ASN A 15 6.37 1.57 -7.71
N ASN A 16 5.90 1.86 -6.50
CA ASN A 16 4.61 1.39 -6.00
C ASN A 16 3.52 2.46 -6.16
N ILE A 17 2.26 2.04 -6.26
CA ILE A 17 1.10 2.92 -6.07
C ILE A 17 0.49 2.62 -4.70
N VAL A 18 0.39 3.63 -3.85
CA VAL A 18 -0.31 3.55 -2.56
C VAL A 18 -1.57 4.40 -2.67
N TYR A 19 -2.73 3.77 -2.54
CA TYR A 19 -4.03 4.40 -2.72
C TYR A 19 -4.92 4.26 -1.48
N ASN A 20 -5.69 5.32 -1.16
CA ASN A 20 -6.84 5.27 -0.25
C ASN A 20 -6.56 4.77 1.19
N TRP A 21 -5.38 5.07 1.74
CA TRP A 21 -5.01 4.66 3.09
C TRP A 21 -5.71 5.51 4.16
N VAL A 22 -6.03 4.92 5.32
CA VAL A 22 -6.75 5.61 6.43
C VAL A 22 -5.82 6.17 7.50
N HIS A 23 -4.68 5.54 7.76
CA HIS A 23 -3.86 5.84 8.94
C HIS A 23 -2.37 5.90 8.63
N ARG A 24 -1.86 4.88 7.93
CA ARG A 24 -0.44 4.76 7.60
C ARG A 24 -0.29 4.30 6.17
N THR A 25 0.59 4.97 5.44
CA THR A 25 1.25 4.45 4.24
C THR A 25 2.32 3.46 4.71
N ALA A 26 3.59 3.82 4.66
CA ALA A 26 4.65 3.08 5.35
C ALA A 26 4.78 3.51 6.82
N ASP A 27 5.17 2.59 7.70
CA ASP A 27 5.46 2.91 9.10
C ASP A 27 6.54 2.03 9.72
N GLY A 28 7.01 2.40 10.91
CA GLY A 28 8.09 1.69 11.60
C GLY A 28 9.43 2.35 11.31
N GLY A 29 10.46 1.59 10.95
CA GLY A 29 11.75 2.19 10.63
C GLY A 29 12.46 2.72 11.87
N GLU A 30 12.71 1.82 12.82
CA GLU A 30 13.47 2.12 14.04
C GLU A 30 14.97 2.33 13.74
N PHE A 31 15.71 2.80 14.74
CA PHE A 31 17.10 3.26 14.65
C PHE A 31 18.08 2.36 13.87
N SER A 32 17.84 1.04 13.79
CA SER A 32 18.71 0.09 13.08
C SER A 32 18.36 -0.12 11.60
N THR A 33 17.29 0.51 11.10
CA THR A 33 16.78 0.31 9.74
C THR A 33 17.32 1.35 8.76
N MET A 34 17.41 0.93 7.50
CA MET A 34 17.71 1.76 6.35
C MET A 34 16.60 1.55 5.31
N SER A 35 16.11 2.59 4.65
CA SER A 35 15.00 2.45 3.71
C SER A 35 15.12 3.36 2.51
N ASN A 36 14.91 2.79 1.32
CA ASN A 36 14.84 3.48 0.05
C ASN A 36 13.37 3.60 -0.38
N PHE A 37 12.86 4.82 -0.50
CA PHE A 37 11.55 5.14 -1.09
C PHE A 37 11.78 5.87 -2.40
N ILE A 38 11.63 5.18 -3.53
CA ILE A 38 12.04 5.70 -4.84
C ILE A 38 10.88 5.66 -5.81
N ASN A 39 10.54 6.81 -6.41
CA ASN A 39 9.58 6.91 -7.51
C ASN A 39 8.23 6.23 -7.24
N ASN A 40 7.74 6.23 -5.99
CA ASN A 40 6.40 5.72 -5.68
C ASN A 40 5.34 6.81 -5.93
N TYR A 41 4.10 6.40 -6.19
CA TYR A 41 2.95 7.29 -6.37
C TYR A 41 1.96 7.12 -5.22
N TYR A 42 1.71 8.19 -4.48
CA TYR A 42 0.80 8.22 -3.34
C TYR A 42 -0.46 8.99 -3.73
N LYS A 43 -1.59 8.29 -3.79
CA LYS A 43 -2.89 8.84 -4.16
C LYS A 43 -3.87 8.80 -2.98
N PRO A 44 -4.11 9.93 -2.30
CA PRO A 44 -5.18 10.02 -1.30
C PRO A 44 -6.52 9.61 -1.93
N GLY A 45 -7.27 8.76 -1.23
CA GLY A 45 -8.58 8.31 -1.68
C GLY A 45 -9.71 8.80 -0.77
N PRO A 46 -10.96 8.36 -1.01
CA PRO A 46 -12.14 8.76 -0.25
C PRO A 46 -12.02 8.56 1.27
N LEU A 47 -11.23 7.59 1.72
CA LEU A 47 -10.99 7.29 3.14
C LEU A 47 -9.75 7.95 3.73
N THR A 48 -8.92 8.58 2.91
CA THR A 48 -7.70 9.22 3.38
C THR A 48 -8.04 10.51 4.13
N PRO A 49 -7.72 10.61 5.44
CA PRO A 49 -7.96 11.82 6.19
C PRO A 49 -7.17 12.98 5.61
N LYS A 50 -7.79 14.16 5.56
CA LYS A 50 -7.12 15.41 5.19
C LYS A 50 -6.02 15.76 6.21
N GLY A 51 -5.03 16.55 5.79
CA GLY A 51 -3.89 16.96 6.63
C GLY A 51 -2.73 15.97 6.57
N ALA A 52 -1.90 15.91 7.62
CA ALA A 52 -0.65 15.13 7.71
C ALA A 52 -0.69 13.76 7.03
N ILE A 53 -1.77 13.01 7.26
CA ILE A 53 -1.93 11.64 6.79
C ILE A 53 -1.99 11.59 5.26
N SER A 54 -2.65 12.56 4.60
CA SER A 54 -2.86 12.58 3.15
C SER A 54 -1.59 12.77 2.32
N TYR A 55 -0.49 13.24 2.91
CA TYR A 55 0.76 13.45 2.17
C TYR A 55 1.96 12.69 2.75
N ARG A 56 1.68 11.71 3.60
CA ARG A 56 2.68 10.89 4.28
C ARG A 56 3.27 9.83 3.35
N ILE A 57 4.57 9.89 3.10
CA ILE A 57 5.34 8.83 2.43
C ILE A 57 5.63 7.71 3.44
N VAL A 58 6.13 8.08 4.62
CA VAL A 58 6.43 7.17 5.74
C VAL A 58 6.29 7.89 7.07
N LYS A 59 5.76 7.19 8.08
CA LYS A 59 5.88 7.59 9.48
C LYS A 59 6.93 6.75 10.19
N SER A 60 8.10 7.34 10.44
CA SER A 60 9.16 6.67 11.19
C SER A 60 8.85 6.65 12.68
N GLU A 61 9.07 5.50 13.32
CA GLU A 61 8.85 5.22 14.73
C GLU A 61 10.20 4.91 15.36
N SER A 62 10.63 5.69 16.35
CA SER A 62 11.98 5.53 16.92
C SER A 62 12.20 4.16 17.57
N ARG A 63 11.17 3.70 18.31
CA ARG A 63 11.20 2.48 19.15
C ARG A 63 12.46 2.36 20.03
N SER A 64 13.06 3.50 20.34
CA SER A 64 14.38 3.58 20.96
C SER A 64 14.31 3.96 22.44
N ASN A 65 13.11 3.93 23.02
CA ASN A 65 12.85 4.31 24.40
C ASN A 65 13.69 3.42 25.34
N LYS A 66 14.45 4.03 26.25
CA LYS A 66 15.41 3.40 27.17
C LYS A 66 16.63 2.72 26.51
N LEU A 67 16.79 2.82 25.18
CA LEU A 67 17.98 2.33 24.49
C LEU A 67 19.03 3.42 24.29
N PHE A 68 18.60 4.67 24.12
CA PHE A 68 19.49 5.83 23.95
C PHE A 68 18.98 7.04 24.76
N PRO A 69 19.83 8.05 25.03
CA PRO A 69 19.42 9.26 25.76
C PRO A 69 18.43 10.14 24.99
N TRP A 70 18.28 9.93 23.68
CA TRP A 70 17.33 10.62 22.81
C TRP A 70 16.67 9.66 21.81
N ALA A 71 15.55 10.08 21.22
CA ALA A 71 14.86 9.30 20.20
C ALA A 71 15.75 9.13 18.95
N GLN A 72 15.95 7.90 18.51
CA GLN A 72 16.68 7.58 17.29
C GLN A 72 15.75 6.87 16.31
N TYR A 73 15.84 7.24 15.05
CA TYR A 73 14.98 6.77 13.96
C TYR A 73 15.85 6.11 12.88
N GLY A 74 15.24 5.26 12.06
CA GLY A 74 15.91 4.66 10.92
C GLY A 74 16.34 5.69 9.88
N ARG A 75 17.36 5.34 9.09
CA ARG A 75 17.84 6.19 8.00
C ARG A 75 16.98 5.98 6.76
N ILE A 76 16.67 7.07 6.05
CA ILE A 76 15.75 7.08 4.92
C ILE A 76 16.40 7.80 3.75
N TYR A 77 16.38 7.17 2.58
CA TYR A 77 16.53 7.80 1.29
C TYR A 77 15.13 7.88 0.67
N ALA A 78 14.67 9.09 0.33
CA ALA A 78 13.36 9.30 -0.24
C ALA A 78 13.46 10.35 -1.35
N GLU A 79 13.30 9.92 -2.59
CA GLU A 79 13.50 10.74 -3.77
C GLU A 79 12.52 10.34 -4.89
N GLY A 80 12.06 11.33 -5.65
CA GLY A 80 11.20 11.11 -6.81
C GLY A 80 9.79 10.59 -6.51
N ASN A 81 9.38 10.47 -5.25
CA ASN A 81 8.01 10.07 -4.93
C ASN A 81 7.03 11.20 -5.25
N ILE A 82 5.88 10.84 -5.82
CA ILE A 82 4.78 11.76 -6.16
C ILE A 82 3.68 11.59 -5.13
N VAL A 83 3.18 12.70 -4.60
CA VAL A 83 2.00 12.74 -3.72
C VAL A 83 0.93 13.57 -4.41
N GLU A 84 -0.11 12.90 -4.91
CA GLU A 84 -1.20 13.54 -5.65
C GLU A 84 -1.90 14.60 -4.77
N GLY A 85 -2.06 15.80 -5.33
CA GLY A 85 -2.63 16.94 -4.60
C GLY A 85 -1.68 17.63 -3.61
N ASN A 86 -0.40 17.25 -3.54
CA ASN A 86 0.60 17.94 -2.72
C ASN A 86 1.91 18.19 -3.49
N GLU A 87 1.99 19.35 -4.15
CA GLU A 87 3.16 19.77 -4.92
C GLU A 87 4.41 19.98 -4.06
N ALA A 88 4.24 20.46 -2.83
CA ALA A 88 5.35 20.74 -1.92
C ALA A 88 6.13 19.46 -1.56
N VAL A 89 5.41 18.39 -1.20
CA VAL A 89 6.00 17.08 -0.90
C VAL A 89 6.49 16.39 -2.18
N THR A 90 5.79 16.55 -3.30
CA THR A 90 6.22 15.99 -4.59
C THR A 90 7.54 16.60 -5.08
N LYS A 91 7.75 17.89 -4.81
CA LYS A 91 8.99 18.60 -5.14
C LYS A 91 10.13 18.27 -4.18
N ASP A 92 9.84 18.16 -2.89
CA ASP A 92 10.80 17.72 -1.86
C ASP A 92 10.11 16.77 -0.88
N ASN A 93 10.42 15.47 -0.98
CA ASN A 93 9.79 14.44 -0.15
C ASN A 93 10.03 14.66 1.36
N TRP A 94 11.08 15.41 1.72
CA TRP A 94 11.40 15.78 3.10
C TRP A 94 10.68 17.05 3.59
N ASN A 95 9.90 17.70 2.73
CA ASN A 95 9.04 18.85 3.06
C ASN A 95 7.65 18.38 3.53
N GLY A 96 7.64 17.53 4.56
CA GLY A 96 6.43 17.01 5.20
C GLY A 96 6.04 15.57 4.85
N GLY A 97 6.61 14.98 3.78
CA GLY A 97 6.32 13.60 3.41
C GLY A 97 6.88 12.56 4.38
N ILE A 98 8.07 12.82 4.92
CA ILE A 98 8.68 12.04 6.01
C ILE A 98 8.18 12.59 7.35
N GLN A 99 7.61 11.73 8.19
CA GLN A 99 6.96 12.14 9.44
C GLN A 99 7.40 11.26 10.61
N ILE A 100 7.36 11.80 11.84
CA ILE A 100 7.68 11.09 13.09
C ILE A 100 6.52 11.10 14.10
N ALA A 101 5.38 11.67 13.71
CA ALA A 101 4.18 11.81 14.53
C ALA A 101 2.93 11.65 13.65
N ASP A 102 1.79 11.35 14.26
CA ASP A 102 0.53 11.22 13.51
C ASP A 102 -0.07 12.59 13.13
N LYS A 103 0.23 13.63 13.92
CA LYS A 103 -0.17 15.02 13.71
C LYS A 103 0.84 15.78 12.86
N ASP A 104 0.38 16.84 12.22
CA ASP A 104 1.25 17.82 11.59
C ASP A 104 2.29 18.33 12.61
N LEU A 105 3.53 18.48 12.14
CA LEU A 105 4.59 19.16 12.87
C LEU A 105 4.73 20.55 12.23
N PRO A 106 4.20 21.62 12.83
CA PRO A 106 4.21 22.96 12.23
C PRO A 106 5.61 23.44 11.84
N ASN A 107 6.62 23.01 12.61
CA ASN A 107 8.03 23.35 12.39
C ASN A 107 8.81 22.21 11.68
N GLY A 108 8.12 21.18 11.19
CA GLY A 108 8.72 19.98 10.60
C GLY A 108 9.44 19.09 11.63
N ILE A 109 10.24 18.16 11.11
CA ILE A 109 11.16 17.34 11.91
C ILE A 109 12.31 18.25 12.40
N PRO A 110 12.71 18.20 13.68
CA PRO A 110 13.88 18.91 14.19
C PRO A 110 15.12 18.71 13.31
N ALA A 111 15.91 19.76 13.09
CA ALA A 111 16.98 19.76 12.08
C ALA A 111 18.06 18.70 12.34
N ASP A 112 18.43 18.50 13.59
CA ASP A 112 19.36 17.47 14.07
C ASP A 112 18.82 16.06 13.81
N VAL A 113 17.55 15.81 14.15
CA VAL A 113 16.87 14.53 13.89
C VAL A 113 16.78 14.28 12.38
N LYS A 114 16.40 15.29 11.60
CA LYS A 114 16.32 15.20 10.13
C LYS A 114 17.70 14.90 9.52
N ALA A 115 18.76 15.51 10.02
CA ALA A 115 20.14 15.26 9.56
C ALA A 115 20.61 13.83 9.84
N LEU A 116 20.21 13.24 10.98
CA LEU A 116 20.52 11.84 11.30
C LEU A 116 19.71 10.84 10.48
N MET A 117 18.45 11.18 10.17
CA MET A 117 17.56 10.31 9.38
C MET A 117 17.86 10.35 7.88
N ARG A 118 18.13 11.54 7.32
CA ARG A 118 18.20 11.71 5.86
C ARG A 118 19.48 11.12 5.28
N SER A 119 19.32 10.27 4.28
CA SER A 119 20.38 9.93 3.33
C SER A 119 20.19 10.71 2.04
N ASN A 120 21.29 11.20 1.47
CA ASN A 120 21.30 11.87 0.17
C ASN A 120 21.56 10.91 -1.00
N GLU A 121 21.93 9.66 -0.69
CA GLU A 121 22.15 8.58 -1.65
C GLU A 121 21.35 7.34 -1.25
N PRO A 122 20.92 6.52 -2.22
CA PRO A 122 20.23 5.26 -1.92
C PRO A 122 21.15 4.31 -1.16
N PHE A 123 20.59 3.57 -0.22
CA PHE A 123 21.28 2.45 0.42
C PHE A 123 21.49 1.30 -0.57
N ALA A 124 22.46 0.44 -0.28
CA ALA A 124 22.76 -0.73 -1.09
C ALA A 124 21.50 -1.59 -1.33
N MET A 125 21.20 -1.86 -2.59
CA MET A 125 20.03 -2.64 -3.00
C MET A 125 20.36 -3.51 -4.22
N PRO A 126 19.65 -4.64 -4.41
CA PRO A 126 19.81 -5.46 -5.62
C PRO A 126 19.57 -4.66 -6.89
N HIS A 127 20.15 -5.12 -7.99
CA HIS A 127 19.83 -4.55 -9.29
C HIS A 127 18.35 -4.78 -9.60
N MET A 128 17.65 -3.71 -10.00
CA MET A 128 16.27 -3.76 -10.42
C MET A 128 15.98 -2.63 -11.42
N THR A 129 14.95 -2.82 -12.24
CA THR A 129 14.49 -1.78 -13.15
C THR A 129 13.73 -0.72 -12.36
N ILE A 130 14.22 0.52 -12.38
CA ILE A 130 13.54 1.67 -11.77
C ILE A 130 12.90 2.49 -12.89
N ILE A 131 11.58 2.52 -12.91
CA ILE A 131 10.79 3.29 -13.86
C ILE A 131 10.88 4.79 -13.49
N PRO A 132 10.96 5.71 -14.48
CA PRO A 132 10.84 7.14 -14.23
C PRO A 132 9.58 7.49 -13.42
N LYS A 133 9.69 8.45 -12.49
CA LYS A 133 8.60 8.78 -11.55
C LYS A 133 7.30 9.19 -12.25
N ASP A 134 7.39 9.92 -13.34
CA ASP A 134 6.28 10.40 -14.16
C ASP A 134 5.55 9.27 -14.91
N GLN A 135 6.22 8.14 -15.14
CA GLN A 135 5.64 6.96 -15.77
C GLN A 135 5.14 5.91 -14.77
N THR A 136 5.41 6.08 -13.47
CA THR A 136 5.12 5.05 -12.46
C THR A 136 3.64 4.72 -12.41
N PHE A 137 2.76 5.73 -12.41
CA PHE A 137 1.33 5.52 -12.27
C PHE A 137 0.77 4.66 -13.41
N ASP A 138 1.05 5.04 -14.66
CA ASP A 138 0.51 4.34 -15.83
C ASP A 138 1.14 2.96 -16.00
N LYS A 139 2.47 2.84 -15.94
CA LYS A 139 3.14 1.55 -16.14
C LYS A 139 2.77 0.52 -15.08
N VAL A 140 2.62 0.93 -13.82
CA VAL A 140 2.17 0.00 -12.77
C VAL A 140 0.73 -0.42 -13.05
N LEU A 141 -0.18 0.53 -13.33
CA LEU A 141 -1.59 0.18 -13.62
C LEU A 141 -1.77 -0.62 -14.91
N GLU A 142 -0.85 -0.57 -15.86
CA GLU A 142 -0.87 -1.39 -17.07
C GLU A 142 -0.42 -2.83 -16.81
N ASN A 143 0.51 -3.04 -15.87
CA ASN A 143 1.20 -4.32 -15.71
C ASN A 143 0.88 -5.07 -14.40
N VAL A 144 0.26 -4.42 -13.41
CA VAL A 144 -0.05 -5.04 -12.11
C VAL A 144 -1.16 -6.11 -12.20
N GLY A 145 -1.05 -7.15 -11.35
CA GLY A 145 -2.06 -8.19 -11.18
C GLY A 145 -1.94 -9.34 -12.19
N ALA A 146 -2.92 -10.24 -12.17
CA ALA A 146 -2.97 -11.37 -13.10
C ALA A 146 -3.48 -10.90 -14.47
N THR A 147 -2.56 -10.71 -15.42
CA THR A 147 -2.88 -10.14 -16.74
C THR A 147 -2.98 -11.18 -17.86
N ILE A 148 -2.64 -12.44 -17.60
CA ILE A 148 -2.68 -13.52 -18.60
C ILE A 148 -3.95 -14.37 -18.41
N PRO A 149 -4.74 -14.63 -19.48
CA PRO A 149 -4.65 -14.04 -20.82
C PRO A 149 -5.19 -12.61 -20.88
N SER A 150 -5.96 -12.20 -19.88
CA SER A 150 -6.46 -10.84 -19.69
C SER A 150 -6.92 -10.67 -18.25
N ARG A 151 -6.88 -9.44 -17.71
CA ARG A 151 -7.46 -9.13 -16.40
C ARG A 151 -8.94 -9.51 -16.34
N ASP A 152 -9.35 -10.11 -15.22
CA ASP A 152 -10.76 -10.34 -14.96
C ASP A 152 -11.47 -9.04 -14.54
N ILE A 153 -12.79 -9.11 -14.33
CA ILE A 153 -13.58 -7.94 -13.96
C ILE A 153 -13.24 -7.39 -12.57
N VAL A 154 -12.67 -8.20 -11.67
CA VAL A 154 -12.26 -7.78 -10.33
C VAL A 154 -11.01 -6.91 -10.45
N ASP A 155 -9.98 -7.39 -11.17
CA ASP A 155 -8.75 -6.63 -11.41
C ASP A 155 -9.05 -5.33 -12.16
N GLN A 156 -9.91 -5.38 -13.19
CA GLN A 156 -10.32 -4.19 -13.94
C GLN A 156 -10.97 -3.14 -13.04
N ARG A 157 -11.84 -3.54 -12.10
CA ARG A 157 -12.46 -2.62 -11.15
C ARG A 157 -11.45 -1.99 -10.20
N ILE A 158 -10.50 -2.77 -9.69
CA ILE A 158 -9.45 -2.24 -8.80
C ILE A 158 -8.57 -1.23 -9.54
N VAL A 159 -8.16 -1.56 -10.77
CA VAL A 159 -7.37 -0.65 -11.62
C VAL A 159 -8.15 0.63 -11.90
N GLU A 160 -9.44 0.53 -12.23
CA GLU A 160 -10.29 1.70 -12.49
C GLU A 160 -10.54 2.53 -11.23
N GLU A 161 -10.73 1.89 -10.08
CA GLU A 161 -10.87 2.57 -8.79
C GLU A 161 -9.61 3.35 -8.43
N VAL A 162 -8.42 2.77 -8.61
CA VAL A 162 -7.14 3.47 -8.39
C VAL A 162 -6.97 4.61 -9.42
N ARG A 163 -7.30 4.35 -10.69
CA ARG A 163 -7.21 5.34 -11.78
C ARG A 163 -8.09 6.56 -11.53
N THR A 164 -9.35 6.34 -11.14
CA THR A 164 -10.36 7.40 -11.01
C THR A 164 -10.49 7.97 -9.60
N GLY A 165 -10.06 7.23 -8.58
CA GLY A 165 -10.35 7.54 -7.18
C GLY A 165 -11.80 7.26 -6.76
N GLN A 166 -12.58 6.57 -7.60
CA GLN A 166 -14.00 6.29 -7.34
C GLN A 166 -14.21 4.83 -7.00
N ALA A 167 -14.73 4.57 -5.80
CA ALA A 167 -15.01 3.21 -5.34
C ALA A 167 -16.11 2.56 -6.16
N TYR A 168 -15.87 1.34 -6.64
CA TYR A 168 -16.91 0.53 -7.26
C TYR A 168 -17.71 -0.21 -6.18
N TYR A 169 -19.04 -0.16 -6.25
CA TYR A 169 -19.93 -0.99 -5.43
C TYR A 169 -21.26 -1.22 -6.13
N VAL A 170 -21.95 -2.31 -5.76
CA VAL A 170 -23.27 -2.63 -6.33
C VAL A 170 -24.35 -1.72 -5.75
N LYS A 171 -25.31 -1.30 -6.58
CA LYS A 171 -26.44 -0.45 -6.14
C LYS A 171 -27.42 -1.17 -5.20
N LYS A 172 -27.45 -2.50 -5.25
CA LYS A 172 -28.37 -3.32 -4.47
C LYS A 172 -27.63 -4.52 -3.87
N LEU A 173 -27.53 -4.53 -2.55
CA LEU A 173 -26.97 -5.64 -1.79
C LEU A 173 -27.97 -6.80 -1.68
N PRO A 174 -27.49 -8.03 -1.47
CA PRO A 174 -28.37 -9.17 -1.17
C PRO A 174 -29.15 -8.92 0.13
N LYS A 175 -30.37 -9.48 0.21
CA LYS A 175 -31.20 -9.37 1.43
C LYS A 175 -30.62 -10.15 2.61
N LYS A 176 -29.91 -11.23 2.31
CA LYS A 176 -29.25 -12.09 3.31
C LYS A 176 -27.77 -11.73 3.34
N ASN A 177 -27.25 -11.48 4.54
CA ASN A 177 -25.83 -11.22 4.83
C ASN A 177 -25.15 -10.16 3.92
N PRO A 178 -25.72 -8.94 3.78
CA PRO A 178 -25.14 -7.88 2.92
C PRO A 178 -23.76 -7.36 3.36
N TYR A 179 -23.30 -7.73 4.56
CA TYR A 179 -22.01 -7.35 5.13
C TYR A 179 -21.15 -8.57 5.48
N GLY A 180 -21.44 -9.71 4.84
CA GLY A 180 -20.72 -10.96 5.00
C GLY A 180 -21.30 -11.88 6.08
N ASP A 181 -20.72 -13.07 6.15
CA ASP A 181 -21.11 -14.10 7.12
C ASP A 181 -20.52 -13.82 8.50
N PHE A 182 -21.31 -14.07 9.54
CA PHE A 182 -20.93 -13.84 10.94
C PHE A 182 -20.49 -15.12 11.66
N TRP A 183 -20.21 -16.19 10.90
CA TRP A 183 -19.78 -17.46 11.48
C TRP A 183 -18.36 -17.36 12.06
N GLY A 184 -18.10 -18.05 13.17
CA GLY A 184 -16.80 -18.03 13.85
C GLY A 184 -16.57 -16.83 14.78
N LEU A 185 -17.51 -15.88 14.87
CA LEU A 185 -17.47 -14.80 15.86
C LEU A 185 -17.75 -15.32 17.28
N ALA A 186 -16.87 -15.00 18.23
CA ALA A 186 -17.15 -15.19 19.65
C ALA A 186 -18.30 -14.28 20.10
N ASP A 187 -19.16 -14.73 21.01
CA ASP A 187 -20.36 -13.97 21.43
C ASP A 187 -20.04 -12.58 21.97
N LYS A 188 -18.92 -12.43 22.68
CA LYS A 188 -18.44 -11.12 23.18
C LYS A 188 -18.07 -10.11 22.07
N SER A 189 -17.87 -10.60 20.85
CA SER A 189 -17.50 -9.81 19.67
C SER A 189 -18.69 -9.56 18.73
N LYS A 190 -19.87 -10.10 19.04
CA LYS A 190 -21.11 -9.88 18.28
C LYS A 190 -21.84 -8.63 18.76
N ALA A 191 -22.36 -7.85 17.82
CA ALA A 191 -23.38 -6.86 18.07
C ALA A 191 -24.75 -7.54 18.22
N GLU A 192 -25.79 -6.77 18.53
CA GLU A 192 -27.16 -7.30 18.70
C GLU A 192 -27.69 -8.00 17.45
N ASP A 193 -27.28 -7.54 16.27
CA ASP A 193 -27.64 -8.14 14.97
C ASP A 193 -26.72 -9.30 14.56
N GLY A 194 -25.80 -9.71 15.44
CA GLY A 194 -24.82 -10.77 15.18
C GLY A 194 -23.57 -10.32 14.41
N SER A 195 -23.53 -9.08 13.92
CA SER A 195 -22.38 -8.54 13.19
C SER A 195 -21.18 -8.23 14.09
N PHE A 196 -20.05 -7.83 13.51
CA PHE A 196 -18.87 -7.41 14.27
C PHE A 196 -19.17 -6.17 15.13
N LYS A 197 -19.11 -6.34 16.46
CA LYS A 197 -19.34 -5.26 17.43
C LYS A 197 -18.32 -4.11 17.32
N TYR A 198 -17.05 -4.45 17.12
CA TYR A 198 -15.97 -3.47 17.08
C TYR A 198 -15.48 -3.31 15.64
N ARG A 199 -15.76 -2.15 15.05
CA ARG A 199 -15.31 -1.79 13.71
C ARG A 199 -14.46 -0.53 13.77
N ARG A 200 -13.38 -0.52 12.98
CA ARG A 200 -12.56 0.69 12.81
C ARG A 200 -13.21 1.69 11.86
N LEU A 201 -13.91 1.18 10.85
CA LEU A 201 -14.65 1.96 9.86
C LEU A 201 -16.14 1.60 9.92
N ASP A 202 -16.98 2.53 9.47
CA ASP A 202 -18.42 2.32 9.37
C ASP A 202 -18.78 1.10 8.50
N LYS A 203 -19.98 0.54 8.70
CA LYS A 203 -20.46 -0.59 7.89
C LYS A 203 -20.56 -0.29 6.40
N GLU A 204 -20.71 0.99 6.05
CA GLU A 204 -20.75 1.48 4.67
C GLU A 204 -19.36 1.80 4.09
N SER A 205 -18.26 1.37 4.73
CA SER A 205 -16.88 1.62 4.24
C SER A 205 -16.62 1.13 2.81
N TYR A 206 -17.40 0.17 2.33
CA TYR A 206 -17.32 -0.35 0.96
C TYR A 206 -17.67 0.72 -0.09
N LYS A 207 -18.52 1.69 0.26
CA LYS A 207 -18.80 2.87 -0.60
C LYS A 207 -17.60 3.79 -0.75
N LEU A 208 -16.57 3.58 0.08
CA LEU A 208 -15.33 4.34 0.08
C LEU A 208 -14.12 3.45 -0.30
N GLY A 209 -14.34 2.26 -0.85
CA GLY A 209 -13.29 1.38 -1.37
C GLY A 209 -12.79 0.30 -0.40
N ILE A 210 -13.36 0.19 0.81
CA ILE A 210 -12.99 -0.87 1.78
C ILE A 210 -14.14 -1.84 1.94
N ILE A 211 -14.10 -2.91 1.14
CA ILE A 211 -15.10 -3.97 1.16
C ILE A 211 -14.93 -4.83 2.42
N THR A 212 -16.05 -5.29 2.97
CA THR A 212 -16.08 -6.31 4.03
C THR A 212 -16.63 -7.63 3.55
N ASP A 213 -17.31 -7.63 2.40
CA ASP A 213 -17.77 -8.83 1.73
C ASP A 213 -17.77 -8.62 0.21
N ILE A 214 -17.44 -9.68 -0.54
CA ILE A 214 -17.36 -9.63 -2.00
C ILE A 214 -18.70 -9.30 -2.67
N CYS A 215 -19.85 -9.57 -2.04
CA CYS A 215 -21.16 -9.24 -2.61
C CYS A 215 -21.34 -7.72 -2.81
N GLN A 216 -20.63 -6.90 -2.03
CA GLN A 216 -20.63 -5.44 -2.14
C GLN A 216 -20.06 -4.95 -3.47
N VAL A 217 -19.26 -5.78 -4.13
CA VAL A 217 -18.67 -5.52 -5.46
C VAL A 217 -19.12 -6.53 -6.51
N GLY A 218 -20.22 -7.26 -6.25
CA GLY A 218 -20.84 -8.15 -7.24
C GLY A 218 -20.40 -9.61 -7.14
N GLY A 219 -19.63 -9.99 -6.13
CA GLY A 219 -19.22 -11.36 -5.84
C GLY A 219 -18.12 -11.89 -6.77
N PHE A 220 -17.84 -13.18 -6.64
CA PHE A 220 -16.90 -13.86 -7.54
C PHE A 220 -17.44 -13.90 -8.97
N PRO A 221 -16.62 -13.57 -9.97
CA PRO A 221 -17.03 -13.75 -11.35
C PRO A 221 -17.14 -15.25 -11.67
N LYS A 222 -17.94 -15.58 -12.69
CA LYS A 222 -18.00 -16.94 -13.21
C LYS A 222 -16.78 -17.20 -14.08
N TYR A 223 -15.80 -17.90 -13.54
CA TYR A 223 -14.61 -18.31 -14.28
C TYR A 223 -14.95 -19.40 -15.30
N LYS A 224 -14.46 -19.25 -16.52
CA LYS A 224 -14.49 -20.33 -17.53
C LYS A 224 -13.43 -21.35 -17.15
N LYS A 225 -13.77 -22.63 -17.25
CA LYS A 225 -12.76 -23.70 -17.16
C LYS A 225 -11.87 -23.60 -18.40
N VAL A 226 -10.58 -23.42 -18.18
CA VAL A 226 -9.55 -23.40 -19.22
C VAL A 226 -8.48 -24.42 -18.86
N LYS A 227 -7.72 -24.87 -19.86
CA LYS A 227 -6.51 -25.66 -19.60
C LYS A 227 -5.46 -24.70 -19.01
N PRO A 228 -4.87 -24.98 -17.85
CA PRO A 228 -3.79 -24.17 -17.32
C PRO A 228 -2.57 -24.23 -18.25
N TYR A 229 -1.72 -23.22 -18.17
CA TYR A 229 -0.41 -23.27 -18.81
C TYR A 229 0.43 -24.38 -18.18
N VAL A 230 1.42 -24.88 -18.93
CA VAL A 230 2.41 -25.82 -18.39
C VAL A 230 3.31 -25.03 -17.45
N ASP A 231 3.47 -25.57 -16.25
CA ASP A 231 4.32 -25.10 -15.15
C ASP A 231 4.94 -26.38 -14.59
N THR A 232 6.16 -26.68 -15.02
CA THR A 232 6.80 -27.98 -14.82
C THR A 232 7.36 -28.13 -13.41
N ASP A 233 7.86 -27.06 -12.79
CA ASP A 233 8.42 -27.08 -11.43
C ASP A 233 7.42 -26.67 -10.33
N GLY A 234 6.26 -26.12 -10.71
CA GLY A 234 5.17 -25.77 -9.83
C GLY A 234 5.38 -24.46 -9.06
N ASP A 235 6.24 -23.57 -9.56
CA ASP A 235 6.54 -22.29 -8.91
C ASP A 235 5.47 -21.20 -9.17
N GLY A 236 4.52 -21.48 -10.08
CA GLY A 236 3.43 -20.61 -10.45
C GLY A 236 3.68 -19.75 -11.70
N MET A 237 4.81 -19.92 -12.39
CA MET A 237 5.12 -19.28 -13.67
C MET A 237 5.01 -20.28 -14.83
N PRO A 238 4.44 -19.90 -15.99
CA PRO A 238 4.43 -20.79 -17.16
C PRO A 238 5.81 -21.02 -17.77
N ASP A 239 6.13 -22.27 -18.15
CA ASP A 239 7.40 -22.65 -18.80
C ASP A 239 7.73 -21.74 -20.01
N GLU A 240 6.72 -21.44 -20.85
CA GLU A 240 6.88 -20.59 -22.04
C GLU A 240 7.28 -19.15 -21.66
N TRP A 241 6.75 -18.64 -20.55
CA TRP A 241 7.08 -17.30 -20.06
C TRP A 241 8.50 -17.28 -19.49
N GLU A 242 8.87 -18.29 -18.73
CA GLU A 242 10.21 -18.42 -18.16
C GLU A 242 11.28 -18.50 -19.23
N ILE A 243 11.11 -19.36 -20.23
CA ILE A 243 12.04 -19.47 -21.37
C ILE A 243 12.18 -18.13 -22.10
N ALA A 244 11.05 -17.43 -22.32
CA ALA A 244 11.07 -16.11 -22.96
C ALA A 244 11.79 -15.03 -22.14
N ASN A 245 11.92 -15.22 -20.82
CA ASN A 245 12.59 -14.29 -19.90
C ASN A 245 13.95 -14.83 -19.38
N GLY A 246 14.44 -15.95 -19.92
CA GLY A 246 15.73 -16.53 -19.56
C GLY A 246 15.77 -17.18 -18.17
N LEU A 247 14.63 -17.66 -17.66
CA LEU A 247 14.49 -18.39 -16.41
C LEU A 247 14.48 -19.91 -16.63
N ASN A 248 14.55 -20.69 -15.55
CA ASN A 248 14.64 -22.15 -15.60
C ASN A 248 13.29 -22.79 -15.27
N PRO A 249 12.65 -23.49 -16.22
CA PRO A 249 11.33 -24.08 -16.02
C PRO A 249 11.34 -25.46 -15.31
N ASN A 250 12.39 -25.82 -14.55
CA ASN A 250 12.54 -27.15 -13.93
C ASN A 250 13.20 -27.12 -12.55
#